data_AF-A0A158BX57-F1
#
_entry.id   AF-A0A158BX57-F1
#
_cell.length_a   1.000
_cell.length_b   1.000
_cell.length_c   1.000
_cell.angle_alpha   90.00
_cell.angle_beta   90.00
_cell.angle_gamma   90.00
#
_symmetry.space_group_name_H-M   'P 1'
#
loop_
_entity.id
_entity.type
_entity.pdbx_description
1 polymer ?
#
loop_
_entity_poly.entity_id
_entity_poly.type
_entity_poly.pdbx_seq_one_letter_code
_entity_poly.pdbx_strand_id
1 'polypeptide(L)'
;MSIPPLGLDSIKGLAIRERGVPPIARILIVVTVLMGMGLFWVAPRLPLCDLPQHAGQVALLRDLIANASPWESVVRVNYFTPYLTGYGLALLLSYAMPITTAFKVLLSAAYLAFVGSLILLRKHFGGDERLDWLFLPSFFGFAFSWGFVTFLVAAPIGILFILVADRYAQKPDLRRAFGLVAIGVLLFFSHGLVFLYACAAGALALYFQQRRLSAALRHIGPFALLASLAACYALFTYENDPLLVLKGYLPHTIWGAPLLRPFNFLRLSLTSDQRVTQYPLLVLLVAILFAAPTLLGARINRHARSAIAPCVVVVGVFACAPSVAMKTAFLYERFGLFVLPAYALMFRAPDAPAANGQSDRLAPRTRSPIFETAAMLLLAAGCWVFLAWEAGRIERFAAESAPFETILDSMQPGQRALSLVFQRNSEAFDDENSYSHYPVWYQAERHGFVDVNFAWYLPQIARFRSGELPAVSPSFEFHPGAFDWNRDQGRRYRYFVVRSKMRLPPEFLANRECDVQLIRTAGEWSLYERKECQRKIMSSLK
;
A
#
# COMPACT_ATOMS: atom_id res chain seq x y z
N MET A 1 7.67 57.22 -44.85
CA MET A 1 8.57 56.68 -43.80
C MET A 1 8.35 55.18 -43.76
N SER A 2 9.32 54.45 -44.28
CA SER A 2 9.32 53.01 -44.54
C SER A 2 9.66 52.21 -43.28
N ILE A 3 8.79 51.28 -42.93
CA ILE A 3 8.97 50.27 -41.88
C ILE A 3 9.86 49.16 -42.46
N PRO A 4 10.95 48.72 -41.79
CA PRO A 4 11.76 47.63 -42.29
C PRO A 4 11.04 46.28 -42.11
N PRO A 5 11.19 45.32 -43.04
CA PRO A 5 10.56 44.01 -42.90
C PRO A 5 11.31 43.17 -41.86
N LEU A 6 10.58 42.69 -40.86
CA LEU A 6 11.02 41.63 -39.96
C LEU A 6 11.19 40.34 -40.77
N GLY A 7 12.44 39.92 -40.96
CA GLY A 7 12.80 38.68 -41.64
C GLY A 7 12.18 37.47 -40.95
N LEU A 8 11.31 36.78 -41.67
CA LEU A 8 10.61 35.55 -41.25
C LEU A 8 11.43 34.26 -41.45
N ASP A 9 12.75 34.38 -41.69
CA ASP A 9 13.61 33.24 -42.06
C ASP A 9 14.48 32.68 -40.92
N SER A 10 14.37 33.18 -39.69
CA SER A 10 15.23 32.73 -38.56
C SER A 10 14.67 31.59 -37.70
N ILE A 11 13.46 31.06 -37.96
CA ILE A 11 12.82 30.05 -37.09
C ILE A 11 12.52 28.75 -37.86
N LYS A 12 13.50 28.24 -38.62
CA LYS A 12 13.40 26.91 -39.27
C LYS A 12 14.59 25.99 -39.03
N GLY A 13 15.53 26.36 -38.16
CA GLY A 13 16.78 25.62 -37.97
C GLY A 13 17.09 25.26 -36.53
N LEU A 14 16.20 24.58 -35.81
CA LEU A 14 16.52 23.85 -34.56
C LEU A 14 15.36 22.91 -34.17
N ALA A 15 14.93 22.06 -35.11
CA ALA A 15 14.25 20.84 -34.74
C ALA A 15 15.30 19.89 -34.12
N ILE A 16 15.63 20.12 -32.84
CA ILE A 16 16.34 19.14 -32.02
C ILE A 16 15.39 17.95 -31.95
N ARG A 17 15.67 16.95 -32.77
CA ARG A 17 15.01 15.65 -32.72
C ARG A 17 15.48 14.99 -31.43
N GLU A 18 14.82 15.32 -30.32
CA GLU A 18 14.89 14.49 -29.11
C GLU A 18 14.70 13.04 -29.59
N ARG A 19 15.68 12.17 -29.33
CA ARG A 19 15.51 10.73 -29.55
C ARG A 19 14.50 10.24 -28.51
N GLY A 20 13.24 10.58 -28.73
CA GLY A 20 12.13 10.09 -27.95
C GLY A 20 11.97 8.59 -28.20
N VAL A 21 11.48 7.90 -27.18
CA VAL A 21 11.04 6.51 -27.22
C VAL A 21 10.15 6.32 -28.46
N PRO A 22 10.42 5.30 -29.29
CA PRO A 22 9.63 5.04 -30.49
C PRO A 22 8.13 4.98 -30.16
N PRO A 23 7.25 5.45 -31.07
CA PRO A 23 5.80 5.40 -30.84
C PRO A 23 5.29 4.04 -30.37
N ILE A 24 5.86 2.96 -30.91
CA ILE A 24 5.53 1.60 -30.50
C ILE A 24 5.82 1.31 -29.02
N ALA A 25 6.94 1.79 -28.48
CA ALA A 25 7.28 1.55 -27.09
C ALA A 25 6.37 2.35 -26.12
N ARG A 26 5.87 3.52 -26.54
CA ARG A 26 4.82 4.23 -25.79
C ARG A 26 3.51 3.46 -25.78
N ILE A 27 3.11 2.90 -26.92
CA ILE A 27 1.93 2.03 -27.02
C ILE A 27 2.09 0.81 -26.10
N LEU A 28 3.26 0.15 -26.12
CA LEU A 28 3.55 -1.00 -25.27
C LEU A 28 3.46 -0.65 -23.78
N ILE A 29 3.98 0.49 -23.34
CA ILE A 29 3.82 0.96 -21.94
C ILE A 29 2.34 1.16 -21.61
N VAL A 30 1.57 1.81 -22.46
CA VAL A 30 0.11 2.03 -22.23
C VAL A 30 -0.62 0.69 -22.12
N VAL A 31 -0.36 -0.24 -23.03
CA VAL A 31 -0.94 -1.59 -22.97
C VAL A 31 -0.56 -2.28 -21.66
N THR A 32 0.70 -2.18 -21.23
CA THR A 32 1.18 -2.78 -19.98
C THR A 32 0.50 -2.16 -18.76
N VAL A 33 0.29 -0.84 -18.74
CA VAL A 33 -0.47 -0.16 -17.69
C VAL A 33 -1.91 -0.65 -17.67
N LEU A 34 -2.56 -0.80 -18.82
CA LEU A 34 -3.92 -1.34 -18.88
C LEU A 34 -3.98 -2.81 -18.40
N MET A 35 -2.98 -3.63 -18.71
CA MET A 35 -2.86 -4.99 -18.17
C MET A 35 -2.71 -4.99 -16.65
N GLY A 36 -1.85 -4.12 -16.11
CA GLY A 36 -1.69 -3.95 -14.66
C GLY A 36 -2.98 -3.54 -13.97
N MET A 37 -3.72 -2.59 -14.55
CA MET A 37 -5.06 -2.23 -14.08
C MET A 37 -6.04 -3.41 -14.14
N GLY A 38 -5.94 -4.24 -15.19
CA GLY A 38 -6.77 -5.44 -15.36
C GLY A 38 -6.65 -6.45 -14.22
N LEU A 39 -5.49 -6.52 -13.54
CA LEU A 39 -5.27 -7.45 -12.43
C LEU A 39 -6.28 -7.29 -11.29
N PHE A 40 -6.71 -6.06 -11.00
CA PHE A 40 -7.70 -5.81 -9.93
C PHE A 40 -9.07 -6.43 -10.21
N TRP A 41 -9.33 -6.82 -11.45
CA TRP A 41 -10.64 -7.29 -11.91
C TRP A 41 -10.68 -8.80 -12.18
N VAL A 42 -9.55 -9.51 -12.03
CA VAL A 42 -9.45 -10.94 -12.31
C VAL A 42 -10.26 -11.79 -11.32
N ALA A 43 -10.16 -11.50 -10.02
CA ALA A 43 -10.86 -12.25 -8.97
C ALA A 43 -12.03 -11.45 -8.36
N PRO A 44 -13.11 -12.10 -7.87
CA PRO A 44 -14.17 -11.44 -7.12
C PRO A 44 -13.64 -10.70 -5.88
N ARG A 45 -12.77 -11.37 -5.10
CA ARG A 45 -12.05 -10.81 -3.96
C ARG A 45 -10.56 -11.00 -4.18
N LEU A 46 -9.79 -9.91 -4.08
CA LEU A 46 -8.36 -9.95 -4.32
C LEU A 46 -7.63 -10.66 -3.17
N PRO A 47 -6.52 -11.37 -3.46
CA PRO A 47 -5.69 -12.08 -2.49
C PRO A 47 -4.80 -11.12 -1.70
N LEU A 48 -5.40 -10.10 -1.09
CA LEU A 48 -4.70 -9.13 -0.28
C LEU A 48 -5.13 -9.33 1.16
N CYS A 49 -4.21 -9.75 2.03
CA CYS A 49 -4.52 -10.16 3.40
C CYS A 49 -5.34 -9.13 4.20
N ASP A 50 -5.00 -7.85 4.09
CA ASP A 50 -5.64 -6.79 4.86
C ASP A 50 -6.79 -6.10 4.12
N LEU A 51 -7.04 -6.44 2.85
CA LEU A 51 -8.17 -5.89 2.11
C LEU A 51 -9.53 -6.19 2.76
N PRO A 52 -9.83 -7.41 3.25
CA PRO A 52 -11.06 -7.69 3.98
C PRO A 52 -11.24 -6.74 5.18
N GLN A 53 -10.15 -6.44 5.90
CA GLN A 53 -10.17 -5.54 7.04
C GLN A 53 -10.49 -4.10 6.64
N HIS A 54 -9.86 -3.60 5.57
CA HIS A 54 -10.16 -2.28 5.02
C HIS A 54 -11.60 -2.17 4.52
N ALA A 55 -12.11 -3.22 3.86
CA ALA A 55 -13.50 -3.28 3.42
C ALA A 55 -14.47 -3.28 4.60
N GLY A 56 -14.18 -4.08 5.64
CA GLY A 56 -14.95 -4.10 6.89
C GLY A 56 -14.95 -2.77 7.63
N GLN A 57 -13.86 -2.00 7.58
CA GLN A 57 -13.79 -0.64 8.15
C GLN A 57 -14.71 0.34 7.42
N VAL A 58 -14.74 0.29 6.09
CA VAL A 58 -15.59 1.20 5.30
C VAL A 58 -17.07 0.83 5.44
N ALA A 59 -17.42 -0.46 5.46
CA ALA A 59 -18.78 -0.91 5.72
C ALA A 59 -19.25 -0.46 7.11
N LEU A 60 -18.44 -0.68 8.15
CA LEU A 60 -18.74 -0.24 9.50
C LEU A 60 -18.88 1.29 9.61
N LEU A 61 -17.99 2.04 8.95
CA LEU A 61 -18.07 3.49 8.90
C LEU A 61 -19.36 3.98 8.24
N ARG A 62 -19.74 3.36 7.13
CA ARG A 62 -20.99 3.69 6.41
C ARG A 62 -22.19 3.52 7.33
N ASP A 63 -22.28 2.39 8.02
CA ASP A 63 -23.39 2.10 8.93
C ASP A 63 -23.39 3.05 10.14
N LEU A 64 -22.21 3.42 10.67
CA LEU A 64 -22.09 4.38 11.77
C LEU A 64 -22.55 5.79 11.36
N ILE A 65 -22.14 6.28 10.19
CA ILE A 65 -22.55 7.61 9.69
C ILE A 65 -24.04 7.64 9.38
N ALA A 66 -24.61 6.52 8.91
CA ALA A 66 -26.03 6.39 8.64
C ALA A 66 -26.89 6.21 9.91
N ASN A 67 -26.28 6.15 11.11
CA ASN A 67 -26.94 5.78 12.37
C ASN A 67 -27.73 4.45 12.26
N ALA A 68 -27.19 3.50 11.48
CA ALA A 68 -27.79 2.20 11.22
C ALA A 68 -26.94 1.04 11.79
N SER A 69 -25.76 1.33 12.34
CA SER A 69 -24.85 0.31 12.85
C SER A 69 -25.35 -0.30 14.16
N PRO A 70 -25.55 -1.63 14.24
CA PRO A 70 -25.88 -2.30 15.50
C PRO A 70 -24.71 -2.31 16.49
N TRP A 71 -23.54 -1.81 16.07
CA TRP A 71 -22.29 -1.80 16.82
C TRP A 71 -21.92 -0.42 17.37
N GLU A 72 -22.80 0.57 17.29
CA GLU A 72 -22.55 1.95 17.75
C GLU A 72 -22.17 2.05 19.23
N SER A 73 -22.61 1.09 20.05
CA SER A 73 -22.28 0.96 21.47
C SER A 73 -20.88 0.41 21.72
N VAL A 74 -20.29 -0.29 20.73
CA VAL A 74 -18.99 -0.98 20.85
C VAL A 74 -17.88 -0.19 20.17
N VAL A 75 -18.19 0.48 19.05
CA VAL A 75 -17.22 1.23 18.25
C VAL A 75 -17.60 2.70 18.09
N ARG A 76 -16.60 3.53 17.77
CA ARG A 76 -16.74 4.96 17.48
C ARG A 76 -15.98 5.31 16.21
N VAL A 77 -16.36 6.42 15.57
CA VAL A 77 -15.62 6.99 14.45
C VAL A 77 -14.41 7.79 14.98
N ASN A 78 -13.26 7.60 14.33
CA ASN A 78 -12.04 8.34 14.54
C ASN A 78 -11.79 9.27 13.35
N TYR A 79 -12.25 10.52 13.47
CA TYR A 79 -12.07 11.53 12.44
C TYR A 79 -10.64 12.08 12.37
N PHE A 80 -9.83 11.87 13.41
CA PHE A 80 -8.45 12.36 13.44
C PHE A 80 -7.50 11.18 13.22
N THR A 81 -7.48 10.71 11.97
CA THR A 81 -6.63 9.60 11.52
C THR A 81 -5.86 9.98 10.26
N PRO A 82 -4.63 9.48 10.06
CA PRO A 82 -3.91 9.66 8.81
C PRO A 82 -4.50 8.85 7.63
N TYR A 83 -5.62 8.14 7.78
CA TYR A 83 -6.21 7.27 6.73
C TYR A 83 -7.51 7.81 6.10
N LEU A 84 -7.87 9.07 6.38
CA LEU A 84 -9.13 9.67 5.93
C LEU A 84 -9.30 9.64 4.41
N THR A 85 -8.26 9.95 3.62
CA THR A 85 -8.42 10.05 2.16
C THR A 85 -8.81 8.70 1.55
N GLY A 86 -8.10 7.62 1.90
CA GLY A 86 -8.39 6.29 1.36
C GLY A 86 -9.78 5.79 1.76
N TYR A 87 -10.13 5.93 3.04
CA TYR A 87 -11.45 5.51 3.53
C TYR A 87 -12.59 6.40 3.06
N GLY A 88 -12.38 7.71 2.97
CA GLY A 88 -13.37 8.65 2.46
C GLY A 88 -13.70 8.38 0.99
N LEU A 89 -12.68 8.16 0.15
CA LEU A 89 -12.90 7.79 -1.26
C LEU A 89 -13.61 6.44 -1.39
N ALA A 90 -13.19 5.43 -0.63
CA ALA A 90 -13.86 4.13 -0.63
C ALA A 90 -15.32 4.22 -0.14
N LEU A 91 -15.58 5.03 0.89
CA LEU A 91 -16.92 5.27 1.42
C LEU A 91 -17.82 5.91 0.36
N LEU A 92 -17.36 6.97 -0.31
CA LEU A 92 -18.11 7.62 -1.38
C LEU A 92 -18.45 6.65 -2.51
N LEU A 93 -17.48 5.85 -2.95
CA LEU A 93 -17.70 4.81 -3.95
C LEU A 93 -18.69 3.75 -3.47
N SER A 94 -18.62 3.35 -2.19
CA SER A 94 -19.50 2.31 -1.63
C SER A 94 -20.99 2.67 -1.66
N TYR A 95 -21.33 3.97 -1.71
CA TYR A 95 -22.73 4.39 -1.89
C TYR A 95 -23.26 4.11 -3.30
N ALA A 96 -22.39 4.04 -4.31
CA ALA A 96 -22.76 3.83 -5.71
C ALA A 96 -22.58 2.38 -6.18
N MET A 97 -21.77 1.58 -5.49
CA MET A 97 -21.42 0.22 -5.92
C MET A 97 -21.11 -0.72 -4.74
N PRO A 98 -21.08 -2.04 -4.94
CA PRO A 98 -20.66 -3.00 -3.93
C PRO A 98 -19.26 -2.68 -3.39
N ILE A 99 -19.02 -2.98 -2.10
CA ILE A 99 -17.77 -2.63 -1.41
C ILE A 99 -16.54 -3.20 -2.12
N THR A 100 -16.61 -4.43 -2.63
CA THR A 100 -15.54 -5.06 -3.40
C THR A 100 -15.23 -4.30 -4.68
N THR A 101 -16.25 -3.89 -5.44
CA THR A 101 -16.10 -3.06 -6.64
C THR A 101 -15.52 -1.68 -6.30
N ALA A 102 -15.95 -1.06 -5.20
CA ALA A 102 -15.42 0.23 -4.74
C ALA A 102 -13.90 0.18 -4.52
N PHE A 103 -13.40 -0.88 -3.85
CA PHE A 103 -11.97 -1.06 -3.65
C PHE A 103 -11.22 -1.38 -4.95
N LYS A 104 -11.81 -2.13 -5.90
CA LYS A 104 -11.19 -2.37 -7.21
C LYS A 104 -11.04 -1.09 -8.03
N VAL A 105 -12.07 -0.24 -8.04
CA VAL A 105 -12.01 1.08 -8.69
C VAL A 105 -10.96 1.96 -8.02
N LEU A 106 -10.94 2.00 -6.69
CA LEU A 106 -9.98 2.79 -5.93
C LEU A 106 -8.52 2.34 -6.19
N LEU A 107 -8.25 1.04 -6.18
CA LEU A 107 -6.92 0.48 -6.47
C LEU A 107 -6.51 0.71 -7.92
N SER A 108 -7.45 0.58 -8.87
CA SER A 108 -7.22 0.92 -10.28
C SER A 108 -6.81 2.39 -10.43
N ALA A 109 -7.56 3.31 -9.81
CA ALA A 109 -7.24 4.73 -9.82
C ALA A 109 -5.91 5.04 -9.14
N ALA A 110 -5.61 4.39 -8.00
CA ALA A 110 -4.34 4.53 -7.30
C ALA A 110 -3.15 4.08 -8.15
N TYR A 111 -3.27 2.94 -8.85
CA TYR A 111 -2.23 2.44 -9.75
C TYR A 111 -1.98 3.38 -10.94
N LEU A 112 -3.05 3.82 -11.62
CA LEU A 112 -2.93 4.77 -12.73
C LEU A 112 -2.33 6.10 -12.29
N ALA A 113 -2.78 6.63 -11.14
CA ALA A 113 -2.23 7.85 -10.56
C ALA A 113 -0.76 7.67 -10.12
N PHE A 114 -0.38 6.48 -9.62
CA PHE A 114 0.98 6.17 -9.23
C PHE A 114 1.91 6.20 -10.44
N VAL A 115 1.57 5.48 -11.52
CA VAL A 115 2.36 5.50 -12.76
C VAL A 115 2.39 6.90 -13.37
N GLY A 116 1.24 7.56 -13.46
CA GLY A 116 1.14 8.91 -14.03
C GLY A 116 1.95 9.95 -13.25
N SER A 117 1.89 9.94 -11.91
CA SER A 117 2.67 10.85 -11.07
C SER A 117 4.17 10.58 -11.14
N LEU A 118 4.61 9.32 -11.27
CA LEU A 118 6.02 8.97 -11.50
C LEU A 118 6.52 9.47 -12.85
N ILE A 119 5.73 9.32 -13.91
CA ILE A 119 6.03 9.88 -15.24
C ILE A 119 6.16 11.40 -15.16
N LEU A 120 5.25 12.08 -14.45
CA LEU A 120 5.32 13.54 -14.25
C LEU A 120 6.58 13.94 -13.48
N LEU A 121 6.93 13.23 -12.42
CA LEU A 121 8.12 13.49 -11.61
C LEU A 121 9.41 13.22 -12.41
N ARG A 122 9.45 12.15 -13.19
CA ARG A 122 10.55 11.80 -14.09
C ARG A 122 10.75 12.88 -15.16
N LYS A 123 9.67 13.37 -15.78
CA LYS A 123 9.72 14.53 -16.70
C LYS A 123 10.26 15.78 -16.01
N HIS A 124 9.78 16.07 -14.80
CA HIS A 124 10.23 17.22 -14.00
C HIS A 124 11.73 17.17 -13.70
N PHE A 125 12.30 15.99 -13.44
CA PHE A 125 13.75 15.82 -13.24
C PHE A 125 14.57 15.71 -14.54
N GLY A 126 13.93 15.61 -15.71
CA GLY A 126 14.62 15.32 -16.97
C GLY A 126 15.23 13.91 -17.00
N GLY A 127 14.56 12.94 -16.36
CA GLY A 127 14.99 11.54 -16.31
C GLY A 127 14.71 10.78 -17.61
N ASP A 128 15.35 9.61 -17.75
CA ASP A 128 15.24 8.76 -18.94
C ASP A 128 13.86 8.08 -19.04
N GLU A 129 13.05 8.41 -20.05
CA GLU A 129 11.73 7.81 -20.25
C GLU A 129 11.76 6.31 -20.57
N ARG A 130 12.92 5.77 -20.98
CA ARG A 130 13.09 4.33 -21.20
C ARG A 130 13.04 3.53 -19.88
N LEU A 131 13.20 4.20 -18.74
CA LEU A 131 13.15 3.57 -17.42
C LEU A 131 11.73 3.55 -16.80
N ASP A 132 10.72 4.07 -17.50
CA ASP A 132 9.34 4.06 -17.02
C ASP A 132 8.81 2.62 -16.78
N TRP A 133 9.41 1.61 -17.42
CA TRP A 133 9.12 0.19 -17.17
C TRP A 133 9.31 -0.23 -15.72
N LEU A 134 10.23 0.39 -14.99
CA LEU A 134 10.51 0.07 -13.58
C LEU A 134 9.35 0.49 -12.65
N PHE A 135 8.50 1.41 -13.10
CA PHE A 135 7.36 1.87 -12.31
C PHE A 135 6.26 0.81 -12.23
N LEU A 136 6.08 0.03 -13.30
CA LEU A 136 4.89 -0.79 -13.51
C LEU A 136 4.78 -1.97 -12.54
N PRO A 137 5.78 -2.85 -12.40
CA PRO A 137 5.65 -4.03 -11.56
C PRO A 137 5.79 -3.69 -10.07
N SER A 138 6.43 -2.55 -9.74
CA SER A 138 6.68 -2.14 -8.35
C SER A 138 5.42 -1.96 -7.50
N PHE A 139 4.30 -1.62 -8.15
CA PHE A 139 3.02 -1.46 -7.46
C PHE A 139 2.50 -2.77 -6.88
N PHE A 140 2.81 -3.90 -7.52
CA PHE A 140 2.33 -5.24 -7.17
C PHE A 140 3.27 -5.98 -6.20
N GLY A 141 4.24 -5.29 -5.62
CA GLY A 141 5.15 -5.84 -4.62
C GLY A 141 4.52 -6.04 -3.25
N PHE A 142 5.35 -6.05 -2.20
CA PHE A 142 4.95 -6.39 -0.84
C PHE A 142 3.72 -5.63 -0.33
N ALA A 143 3.66 -4.31 -0.57
CA ALA A 143 2.56 -3.48 -0.08
C ALA A 143 1.20 -3.85 -0.71
N PHE A 144 1.20 -4.32 -1.97
CA PHE A 144 0.02 -4.83 -2.64
C PHE A 144 -0.37 -6.19 -2.12
N SER A 145 0.54 -7.18 -2.10
CA SER A 145 0.22 -8.53 -1.61
C SER A 145 -0.33 -8.52 -0.18
N TRP A 146 0.13 -7.59 0.65
CA TRP A 146 -0.42 -7.42 1.99
C TRP A 146 -1.77 -6.70 2.04
N GLY A 147 -2.05 -5.84 1.07
CA GLY A 147 -3.31 -5.09 1.03
C GLY A 147 -3.28 -3.81 1.82
N PHE A 148 -2.14 -3.11 1.90
CA PHE A 148 -2.06 -1.79 2.54
C PHE A 148 -2.72 -0.71 1.69
N VAL A 149 -4.04 -0.78 1.53
CA VAL A 149 -4.79 0.05 0.58
C VAL A 149 -4.57 1.54 0.80
N THR A 150 -4.62 1.99 2.06
CA THR A 150 -4.42 3.42 2.37
C THR A 150 -3.00 3.88 2.02
N PHE A 151 -1.99 3.00 2.13
CA PHE A 151 -0.62 3.28 1.70
C PHE A 151 -0.52 3.39 0.17
N LEU A 152 -1.11 2.44 -0.55
CA LEU A 152 -1.14 2.44 -2.02
C LEU A 152 -1.86 3.67 -2.59
N VAL A 153 -2.98 4.08 -1.99
CA VAL A 153 -3.73 5.28 -2.37
C VAL A 153 -2.94 6.55 -2.06
N ALA A 154 -2.19 6.58 -0.96
CA ALA A 154 -1.37 7.74 -0.61
C ALA A 154 -0.10 7.88 -1.45
N ALA A 155 0.42 6.79 -2.02
CA ALA A 155 1.66 6.79 -2.81
C ALA A 155 1.69 7.83 -3.95
N PRO A 156 0.69 7.92 -4.85
CA PRO A 156 0.67 8.97 -5.88
C PRO A 156 0.65 10.38 -5.30
N ILE A 157 -0.06 10.60 -4.18
CA ILE A 157 -0.08 11.90 -3.51
C ILE A 157 1.31 12.24 -2.96
N GLY A 158 2.03 11.26 -2.41
CA GLY A 158 3.42 11.40 -1.98
C GLY A 158 4.38 11.77 -3.11
N ILE A 159 4.20 11.16 -4.28
CA ILE A 159 5.01 11.48 -5.47
C ILE A 159 4.73 12.90 -5.97
N LEU A 160 3.45 13.31 -6.01
CA LEU A 160 3.07 14.69 -6.35
C LEU A 160 3.57 15.70 -5.31
N PHE A 161 3.59 15.33 -4.02
CA PHE A 161 4.19 16.14 -2.98
C PHE A 161 5.68 16.38 -3.26
N ILE A 162 6.44 15.34 -3.60
CA ILE A 162 7.88 15.48 -3.93
C ILE A 162 8.07 16.42 -5.13
N LEU A 163 7.21 16.35 -6.14
CA LEU A 163 7.22 17.26 -7.28
C LEU A 163 6.99 18.71 -6.85
N VAL A 164 5.98 18.97 -6.01
CA VAL A 164 5.69 20.31 -5.50
C VAL A 164 6.81 20.81 -4.58
N ALA A 165 7.37 19.94 -3.75
CA ALA A 165 8.49 20.23 -2.86
C ALA A 165 9.75 20.64 -3.63
N ASP A 166 10.10 19.94 -4.71
CA ASP A 166 11.25 20.33 -5.53
C ASP A 166 10.99 21.65 -6.27
N ARG A 167 9.77 21.91 -6.76
CA ARG A 167 9.41 23.22 -7.34
C ARG A 167 9.55 24.35 -6.33
N TYR A 168 9.15 24.13 -5.08
CA TYR A 168 9.38 25.08 -3.99
C TYR A 168 10.89 25.25 -3.71
N ALA A 169 11.64 24.16 -3.67
CA ALA A 169 13.09 24.18 -3.44
C ALA A 169 13.87 24.97 -4.49
N GLN A 170 13.46 24.89 -5.77
CA GLN A 170 14.06 25.66 -6.87
C GLN A 170 13.76 27.16 -6.79
N LYS A 171 12.53 27.53 -6.41
CA LYS A 171 12.12 28.93 -6.29
C LYS A 171 11.18 29.11 -5.08
N PRO A 172 11.75 29.32 -3.88
CA PRO A 172 10.97 29.51 -2.67
C PRO A 172 10.16 30.80 -2.73
N ASP A 173 8.84 30.67 -2.78
CA ASP A 173 7.89 31.79 -2.66
C ASP A 173 6.64 31.35 -1.90
N LEU A 174 5.83 32.33 -1.48
CA LEU A 174 4.64 32.09 -0.65
C LEU A 174 3.58 31.22 -1.35
N ARG A 175 3.41 31.37 -2.67
CA ARG A 175 2.42 30.58 -3.43
C ARG A 175 2.81 29.11 -3.46
N ARG A 176 4.09 28.82 -3.70
CA ARG A 176 4.61 27.44 -3.67
C ARG A 176 4.65 26.87 -2.26
N ALA A 177 4.96 27.70 -1.26
CA ALA A 177 4.89 27.31 0.15
C ALA A 177 3.47 26.87 0.53
N PHE A 178 2.45 27.67 0.17
CA PHE A 178 1.05 27.32 0.41
C PHE A 178 0.67 26.01 -0.31
N GLY A 179 1.03 25.87 -1.59
CA GLY A 179 0.78 24.64 -2.34
C GLY A 179 1.44 23.41 -1.70
N LEU A 180 2.67 23.55 -1.19
CA LEU A 180 3.41 22.50 -0.49
C LEU A 180 2.75 22.12 0.84
N VAL A 181 2.32 23.10 1.64
CA VAL A 181 1.60 22.83 2.89
C VAL A 181 0.26 22.17 2.59
N ALA A 182 -0.52 22.67 1.62
CA ALA A 182 -1.83 22.12 1.28
C ALA A 182 -1.75 20.64 0.85
N ILE A 183 -0.84 20.30 -0.07
CA ILE A 183 -0.65 18.90 -0.48
C ILE A 183 -0.02 18.05 0.64
N GLY A 184 0.80 18.65 1.52
CA GLY A 184 1.33 18.00 2.70
C GLY A 184 0.26 17.63 3.74
N VAL A 185 -0.71 18.51 3.98
CA VAL A 185 -1.87 18.25 4.84
C VAL A 185 -2.73 17.14 4.25
N LEU A 186 -3.03 17.20 2.95
CA LEU A 186 -3.73 16.12 2.25
C LEU A 186 -2.99 14.78 2.40
N LEU A 187 -1.67 14.79 2.20
CA LEU A 187 -0.84 13.58 2.31
C LEU A 187 -0.81 13.03 3.74
N PHE A 188 -0.73 13.92 4.74
CA PHE A 188 -0.80 13.54 6.15
C PHE A 188 -2.09 12.76 6.47
N PHE A 189 -3.23 13.27 6.00
CA PHE A 189 -4.53 12.60 6.13
C PHE A 189 -4.75 11.44 5.14
N SER A 190 -3.80 11.19 4.24
CA SER A 190 -3.82 10.04 3.34
C SER A 190 -3.05 8.84 3.89
N HIS A 191 -1.81 9.07 4.37
CA HIS A 191 -1.03 8.07 5.09
C HIS A 191 0.22 8.66 5.78
N GLY A 192 0.39 8.43 7.08
CA GLY A 192 1.50 8.98 7.88
C GLY A 192 2.90 8.56 7.41
N LEU A 193 3.11 7.29 7.04
CA LEU A 193 4.43 6.83 6.54
C LEU A 193 4.82 7.46 5.21
N VAL A 194 3.90 7.55 4.25
CA VAL A 194 4.16 8.17 2.94
C VAL A 194 4.41 9.67 3.14
N PHE A 195 3.67 10.31 4.05
CA PHE A 195 3.91 11.69 4.47
C PHE A 195 5.34 11.92 4.98
N LEU A 196 5.82 11.10 5.92
CA LEU A 196 7.17 11.22 6.47
C LEU A 196 8.24 11.02 5.38
N TYR A 197 8.06 10.03 4.53
CA TYR A 197 8.95 9.76 3.40
C TYR A 197 9.02 10.94 2.42
N ALA A 198 7.86 11.45 1.99
CA ALA A 198 7.78 12.54 1.03
C ALA A 198 8.33 13.85 1.64
N CYS A 199 8.09 14.12 2.92
CA CYS A 199 8.67 15.26 3.64
C CYS A 199 10.20 15.14 3.71
N ALA A 200 10.74 13.96 4.04
CA ALA A 200 12.18 13.73 4.07
C ALA A 200 12.81 13.91 2.69
N ALA A 201 12.19 13.38 1.64
CA ALA A 201 12.67 13.54 0.26
C ALA A 201 12.60 15.00 -0.19
N GLY A 202 11.52 15.71 0.14
CA GLY A 202 11.34 17.14 -0.16
C GLY A 202 12.33 18.04 0.58
N ALA A 203 12.58 17.78 1.87
CA ALA A 203 13.57 18.53 2.66
C ALA A 203 15.01 18.28 2.16
N LEU A 204 15.31 17.04 1.76
CA LEU A 204 16.60 16.72 1.14
C LEU A 204 16.76 17.38 -0.24
N ALA A 205 15.69 17.43 -1.05
CA ALA A 205 15.68 18.20 -2.29
C ALA A 205 15.90 19.70 -2.04
N LEU A 206 15.27 20.27 -1.01
CA LEU A 206 15.53 21.66 -0.58
C LEU A 206 17.01 21.89 -0.26
N TYR A 207 17.63 20.99 0.51
CA TYR A 207 19.06 21.07 0.78
C TYR A 207 19.91 21.00 -0.49
N PHE A 208 19.61 20.06 -1.40
CA PHE A 208 20.35 19.91 -2.66
C PHE A 208 20.23 21.12 -3.60
N GLN A 209 19.06 21.76 -3.67
CA GLN A 209 18.86 22.96 -4.50
C GLN A 209 19.56 24.19 -3.90
N GLN A 210 19.47 24.37 -2.58
CA GLN A 210 20.03 25.54 -1.90
C GLN A 210 21.56 25.45 -1.70
N ARG A 211 22.13 24.22 -1.76
CA ARG A 211 23.58 23.91 -1.64
C ARG A 211 24.27 24.35 -0.33
N ARG A 212 23.56 25.04 0.56
CA ARG A 212 24.03 25.52 1.86
C ARG A 212 22.94 25.27 2.90
N LEU A 213 23.32 24.72 4.04
CA LEU A 213 22.38 24.42 5.12
C LEU A 213 21.66 25.68 5.62
N SER A 214 22.38 26.80 5.81
CA SER A 214 21.79 28.07 6.24
C SER A 214 20.75 28.62 5.25
N ALA A 215 20.95 28.42 3.95
CA ALA A 215 19.96 28.81 2.94
C ALA A 215 18.73 27.91 2.98
N ALA A 216 18.91 26.59 3.13
CA ALA A 216 17.80 25.65 3.29
C ALA A 216 16.98 25.95 4.56
N LEU A 217 17.64 26.25 5.69
CA LEU A 217 16.97 26.59 6.96
C LEU A 217 16.10 27.84 6.85
N ARG A 218 16.48 28.85 6.07
CA ARG A 218 15.64 30.03 5.83
C ARG A 218 14.31 29.71 5.12
N HIS A 219 14.24 28.59 4.42
CA HIS A 219 13.08 28.16 3.64
C HIS A 219 12.40 26.91 4.20
N ILE A 220 12.78 26.45 5.40
CA ILE A 220 12.24 25.22 6.00
C ILE A 220 10.81 25.38 6.53
N GLY A 221 10.32 26.62 6.66
CA GLY A 221 9.02 26.96 7.26
C GLY A 221 7.86 26.03 6.89
N PRO A 222 7.59 25.75 5.59
CA PRO A 222 6.54 24.81 5.20
C PRO A 222 6.70 23.40 5.78
N PHE A 223 7.92 22.87 5.78
CA PHE A 223 8.20 21.56 6.37
C PHE A 223 8.09 21.57 7.90
N ALA A 224 8.44 22.70 8.54
CA ALA A 224 8.28 22.86 9.99
C ALA A 224 6.79 22.86 10.39
N LEU A 225 5.92 23.50 9.60
CA LEU A 225 4.46 23.45 9.79
C LEU A 225 3.88 22.04 9.61
N LEU A 226 4.40 21.30 8.62
CA LEU A 226 4.00 19.90 8.42
C LEU A 226 4.52 19.00 9.56
N ALA A 227 5.73 19.26 10.06
CA ALA A 227 6.27 18.56 11.22
C ALA A 227 5.47 18.87 12.49
N SER A 228 5.01 20.11 12.68
CA SER A 228 4.16 20.45 13.82
C SER A 228 2.80 19.75 13.75
N LEU A 229 2.20 19.61 12.56
CA LEU A 229 0.99 18.80 12.39
C LEU A 229 1.21 17.34 12.84
N ALA A 230 2.30 16.72 12.41
CA ALA A 230 2.63 15.35 12.83
C ALA A 230 2.89 15.24 14.33
N ALA A 231 3.55 16.24 14.93
CA ALA A 231 3.77 16.31 16.38
C ALA A 231 2.45 16.49 17.15
N CYS A 232 1.58 17.40 16.71
CA CYS A 232 0.25 17.59 17.27
C CYS A 232 -0.57 16.30 17.22
N TYR A 233 -0.53 15.57 16.11
CA TYR A 233 -1.17 14.26 16.01
C TYR A 233 -0.59 13.26 17.00
N ALA A 234 0.73 13.15 17.08
CA ALA A 234 1.38 12.22 18.00
C ALA A 234 1.03 12.53 19.47
N LEU A 235 1.06 13.81 19.86
CA LEU A 235 0.70 14.26 21.21
C LEU A 235 -0.77 14.00 21.52
N PHE A 236 -1.68 14.45 20.65
CA PHE A 236 -3.11 14.22 20.81
C PHE A 236 -3.43 12.73 20.93
N THR A 237 -2.82 11.91 20.08
CA THR A 237 -3.08 10.47 20.09
C THR A 237 -2.51 9.81 21.35
N TYR A 238 -1.32 10.21 21.80
CA TYR A 238 -0.72 9.70 23.03
C TYR A 238 -1.58 9.99 24.27
N GLU A 239 -2.17 11.20 24.34
CA GLU A 239 -3.02 11.60 25.46
C GLU A 239 -4.44 11.01 25.42
N ASN A 240 -5.00 10.81 24.22
CA ASN A 240 -6.42 10.51 24.07
C ASN A 240 -6.73 9.09 23.60
N ASP A 241 -5.73 8.28 23.22
CA ASP A 241 -5.96 6.91 22.78
C ASP A 241 -5.76 5.90 23.92
N PRO A 242 -6.85 5.37 24.51
CA PRO A 242 -6.75 4.45 25.63
C PRO A 242 -6.06 3.14 25.27
N LEU A 243 -5.98 2.80 23.98
CA LEU A 243 -5.42 1.54 23.52
C LEU A 243 -3.91 1.57 23.45
N LEU A 244 -3.29 2.75 23.34
CA LEU A 244 -1.83 2.88 23.38
C LEU A 244 -1.22 2.47 24.73
N VAL A 245 -1.97 2.63 25.83
CA VAL A 245 -1.51 2.36 27.20
C VAL A 245 -1.62 0.87 27.56
N LEU A 246 -2.39 0.08 26.80
CA LEU A 246 -2.62 -1.33 27.09
C LEU A 246 -1.33 -2.16 26.93
N LYS A 247 -0.87 -2.76 28.04
CA LYS A 247 0.22 -3.74 28.05
C LYS A 247 -0.22 -4.97 27.25
N GLY A 248 0.55 -5.34 26.22
CA GLY A 248 0.22 -6.47 25.32
C GLY A 248 -0.56 -6.10 24.05
N TYR A 249 -0.96 -4.83 23.88
CA TYR A 249 -1.80 -4.37 22.77
C TYR A 249 -1.27 -4.72 21.37
N LEU A 250 0.05 -4.64 21.16
CA LEU A 250 0.79 -5.01 19.95
C LEU A 250 2.30 -5.08 20.30
N PRO A 251 3.13 -5.76 19.49
CA PRO A 251 4.54 -5.98 19.79
C PRO A 251 5.29 -4.66 20.05
N HIS A 252 6.33 -4.75 20.89
CA HIS A 252 7.30 -3.68 21.06
C HIS A 252 8.05 -3.42 19.75
N THR A 253 8.89 -2.38 19.72
CA THR A 253 9.70 -2.09 18.54
C THR A 253 10.54 -3.31 18.14
N ILE A 254 10.32 -3.82 16.93
CA ILE A 254 11.06 -4.96 16.37
C ILE A 254 11.80 -4.49 15.13
N TRP A 255 13.12 -4.67 15.12
CA TRP A 255 13.98 -4.23 14.03
C TRP A 255 14.03 -5.20 12.84
N GLY A 256 13.51 -6.42 13.01
CA GLY A 256 13.63 -7.51 12.04
C GLY A 256 15.07 -8.02 11.95
N ALA A 257 15.39 -8.76 10.89
CA ALA A 257 16.74 -9.28 10.64
C ALA A 257 17.55 -8.32 9.74
N PRO A 258 18.52 -7.55 10.27
CA PRO A 258 19.23 -6.53 9.49
C PRO A 258 19.99 -7.11 8.28
N LEU A 259 20.51 -8.32 8.43
CA LEU A 259 21.25 -9.03 7.37
C LEU A 259 20.38 -9.37 6.15
N LEU A 260 19.05 -9.44 6.31
CA LEU A 260 18.13 -9.70 5.20
C LEU A 260 17.71 -8.41 4.47
N ARG A 261 18.05 -7.22 4.98
CA ARG A 261 17.62 -5.94 4.39
C ARG A 261 18.10 -5.74 2.94
N PRO A 262 19.35 -6.07 2.55
CA PRO A 262 19.77 -5.96 1.15
C PRO A 262 18.96 -6.87 0.21
N PHE A 263 18.67 -8.10 0.65
CA PHE A 263 17.82 -9.03 -0.10
C PHE A 263 16.37 -8.53 -0.19
N ASN A 264 15.82 -8.06 0.92
CA ASN A 264 14.47 -7.48 0.97
C ASN A 264 14.34 -6.21 0.13
N PHE A 265 15.40 -5.38 0.04
CA PHE A 265 15.42 -4.20 -0.81
C PHE A 265 15.13 -4.54 -2.28
N LEU A 266 15.70 -5.64 -2.77
CA LEU A 266 15.46 -6.12 -4.12
C LEU A 266 14.09 -6.81 -4.24
N ARG A 267 13.82 -7.77 -3.34
CA ARG A 267 12.65 -8.66 -3.41
C ARG A 267 11.31 -7.96 -3.19
N LEU A 268 11.21 -7.14 -2.14
CA LEU A 268 9.94 -6.54 -1.70
C LEU A 268 9.36 -5.56 -2.74
N SER A 269 10.18 -5.13 -3.70
CA SER A 269 9.75 -4.35 -4.85
C SER A 269 8.78 -5.12 -5.75
N LEU A 270 8.87 -6.44 -5.80
CA LEU A 270 8.07 -7.27 -6.73
C LEU A 270 7.22 -8.34 -6.05
N THR A 271 7.58 -8.78 -4.84
CA THR A 271 6.83 -9.84 -4.17
C THR A 271 7.01 -9.83 -2.65
N SER A 272 5.99 -10.27 -1.91
CA SER A 272 6.06 -10.60 -0.49
C SER A 272 6.56 -12.02 -0.21
N ASP A 273 6.66 -12.87 -1.25
CA ASP A 273 6.99 -14.29 -1.11
C ASP A 273 8.47 -14.50 -0.79
N GLN A 274 8.75 -15.18 0.32
CA GLN A 274 10.11 -15.48 0.78
C GLN A 274 10.80 -16.54 -0.09
N ARG A 275 10.03 -17.34 -0.84
CA ARG A 275 10.51 -18.37 -1.76
C ARG A 275 10.80 -17.84 -3.16
N VAL A 276 10.93 -16.53 -3.33
CA VAL A 276 11.29 -15.89 -4.61
C VAL A 276 12.47 -16.55 -5.33
N THR A 277 13.44 -17.10 -4.58
CA THR A 277 14.62 -17.79 -5.12
C THR A 277 14.28 -19.09 -5.86
N GLN A 278 13.09 -19.65 -5.62
CA GLN A 278 12.55 -20.82 -6.33
C GLN A 278 11.91 -20.43 -7.68
N TYR A 279 11.74 -19.13 -7.97
CA TYR A 279 11.15 -18.61 -9.20
C TYR A 279 12.24 -17.94 -10.07
N PRO A 280 13.01 -18.70 -10.86
CA PRO A 280 14.18 -18.17 -11.58
C PRO A 280 13.83 -17.04 -12.56
N LEU A 281 12.64 -17.07 -13.17
CA LEU A 281 12.17 -16.00 -14.05
C LEU A 281 11.95 -14.67 -13.30
N LEU A 282 11.44 -14.73 -12.07
CA LEU A 282 11.25 -13.54 -11.24
C LEU A 282 12.59 -12.97 -10.76
N VAL A 283 13.53 -13.85 -10.36
CA VAL A 283 14.90 -13.44 -10.02
C VAL A 283 15.59 -12.78 -11.22
N LEU A 284 15.45 -13.37 -12.41
CA LEU A 284 15.98 -12.82 -13.65
C LEU A 284 15.36 -11.45 -13.96
N LEU A 285 14.04 -11.30 -13.76
CA LEU A 285 13.36 -10.03 -13.95
C LEU A 285 13.89 -8.95 -12.99
N VAL A 286 14.05 -9.26 -11.70
CA VAL A 286 14.66 -8.34 -10.73
C VAL A 286 16.05 -7.91 -11.22
N ALA A 287 16.89 -8.86 -11.63
CA ALA A 287 18.22 -8.58 -12.15
C ALA A 287 18.18 -7.66 -13.39
N ILE A 288 17.26 -7.91 -14.33
CA ILE A 288 17.08 -7.09 -15.53
C ILE A 288 16.63 -5.67 -15.17
N LEU A 289 15.66 -5.51 -14.25
CA LEU A 289 15.15 -4.21 -13.84
C LEU A 289 16.24 -3.35 -13.17
N PHE A 290 17.06 -3.93 -12.30
CA PHE A 290 18.19 -3.22 -11.69
C PHE A 290 19.35 -3.01 -12.66
N ALA A 291 19.53 -3.88 -13.66
CA ALA A 291 20.51 -3.69 -14.73
C ALA A 291 20.04 -2.69 -15.80
N ALA A 292 18.76 -2.30 -15.83
CA ALA A 292 18.16 -1.51 -16.91
C ALA A 292 18.90 -0.18 -17.19
N PRO A 293 19.26 0.65 -16.20
CA PRO A 293 20.02 1.87 -16.47
C PRO A 293 21.36 1.55 -17.15
N THR A 294 22.04 0.50 -16.66
CA THR A 294 23.31 0.02 -17.20
C THR A 294 23.16 -0.60 -18.58
N LEU A 295 22.02 -1.21 -18.93
CA LEU A 295 21.68 -1.79 -20.26
C LEU A 295 21.22 -0.72 -21.26
N LEU A 296 20.68 0.40 -20.78
CA LEU A 296 20.24 1.52 -21.62
C LEU A 296 21.29 2.64 -21.73
N GLY A 297 22.45 2.48 -21.08
CA GLY A 297 23.50 3.49 -21.05
C GLY A 297 23.11 4.77 -20.29
N ALA A 298 22.10 4.68 -19.44
CA ALA A 298 21.62 5.78 -18.63
C ALA A 298 22.65 6.15 -17.56
N ARG A 299 22.73 7.44 -17.22
CA ARG A 299 23.72 8.00 -16.30
C ARG A 299 23.03 8.66 -15.13
N ILE A 300 23.66 8.64 -13.96
CA ILE A 300 23.16 9.38 -12.80
C ILE A 300 22.99 10.85 -13.18
N ASN A 301 21.81 11.40 -12.91
CA ASN A 301 21.40 12.76 -13.23
C ASN A 301 22.07 13.75 -12.26
N ARG A 302 23.32 14.12 -12.57
CA ARG A 302 24.11 15.07 -11.77
C ARG A 302 23.58 16.50 -11.85
N HIS A 303 22.77 16.83 -12.86
CA HIS A 303 22.21 18.17 -13.06
C HIS A 303 20.99 18.40 -12.16
N ALA A 304 20.10 17.43 -12.05
CA ALA A 304 18.97 17.45 -11.12
C ALA A 304 19.29 16.62 -9.88
N ARG A 305 20.15 17.12 -8.99
CA ARG A 305 20.56 16.40 -7.76
C ARG A 305 19.37 15.99 -6.88
N SER A 306 18.28 16.76 -6.89
CA SER A 306 17.02 16.40 -6.23
C SER A 306 16.43 15.07 -6.66
N ALA A 307 16.72 14.60 -7.88
CA ALA A 307 16.26 13.32 -8.38
C ALA A 307 16.83 12.12 -7.60
N ILE A 308 17.93 12.33 -6.86
CA ILE A 308 18.55 11.33 -5.98
C ILE A 308 17.86 11.27 -4.62
N ALA A 309 17.18 12.34 -4.19
CA ALA A 309 16.60 12.43 -2.86
C ALA A 309 15.60 11.30 -2.53
N PRO A 310 14.64 10.94 -3.41
CA PRO A 310 13.73 9.84 -3.14
C PRO A 310 14.46 8.51 -2.86
N CYS A 311 15.52 8.21 -3.61
CA CYS A 311 16.27 6.96 -3.47
C CYS A 311 17.08 6.93 -2.17
N VAL A 312 17.75 8.04 -1.84
CA VAL A 312 18.49 8.15 -0.57
C VAL A 312 17.56 7.93 0.63
N VAL A 313 16.35 8.48 0.58
CA VAL A 313 15.38 8.30 1.67
C VAL A 313 14.87 6.86 1.72
N VAL A 314 14.54 6.22 0.60
CA VAL A 314 14.14 4.79 0.61
C VAL A 314 15.26 3.91 1.18
N VAL A 315 16.51 4.12 0.74
CA VAL A 315 17.68 3.40 1.29
C VAL A 315 17.83 3.66 2.79
N GLY A 316 17.67 4.91 3.23
CA GLY A 316 17.70 5.27 4.65
C GLY A 316 16.59 4.58 5.46
N VAL A 317 15.38 4.46 4.91
CA VAL A 317 14.29 3.70 5.54
C VAL A 317 14.66 2.23 5.66
N PHE A 318 15.14 1.60 4.59
CA PHE A 318 15.58 0.21 4.64
C PHE A 318 16.77 0.00 5.58
N ALA A 319 17.63 0.99 5.81
CA ALA A 319 18.76 0.88 6.73
C ALA A 319 18.37 1.13 8.19
N CYS A 320 17.46 2.08 8.45
CA CYS A 320 17.28 2.67 9.78
C CYS A 320 15.85 2.60 10.34
N ALA A 321 14.85 2.18 9.56
CA ALA A 321 13.50 1.99 10.09
C ALA A 321 13.33 0.57 10.67
N PRO A 322 12.60 0.41 11.80
CA PRO A 322 12.25 -0.90 12.32
C PRO A 322 11.18 -1.57 11.44
N SER A 323 10.95 -2.87 11.64
CA SER A 323 9.82 -3.60 11.02
C SER A 323 8.51 -3.29 11.76
N VAL A 324 8.56 -3.23 13.09
CA VAL A 324 7.41 -2.88 13.94
C VAL A 324 7.78 -1.70 14.82
N ALA A 325 6.94 -0.67 14.86
CA ALA A 325 7.00 0.42 15.85
C ALA A 325 5.65 1.14 15.91
N MET A 326 5.44 1.93 16.98
CA MET A 326 4.19 2.68 17.20
C MET A 326 2.93 1.82 17.00
N LYS A 327 2.98 0.57 17.48
CA LYS A 327 1.85 -0.36 17.40
C LYS A 327 1.37 -0.57 15.95
N THR A 328 2.32 -0.61 15.02
CA THR A 328 2.10 -0.89 13.59
C THR A 328 3.24 -1.76 13.08
N ALA A 329 2.91 -2.78 12.29
CA ALA A 329 3.88 -3.70 11.69
C ALA A 329 4.19 -3.35 10.23
N PHE A 330 5.27 -3.97 9.73
CA PHE A 330 5.76 -3.88 8.36
C PHE A 330 6.09 -2.46 7.87
N LEU A 331 6.77 -1.68 8.71
CA LEU A 331 7.03 -0.27 8.44
C LEU A 331 8.00 -0.07 7.27
N TYR A 332 9.20 -0.66 7.30
CA TYR A 332 10.17 -0.47 6.22
C TYR A 332 9.80 -1.29 4.98
N GLU A 333 9.17 -2.44 5.16
CA GLU A 333 8.84 -3.39 4.09
C GLU A 333 7.88 -2.77 3.08
N ARG A 334 6.94 -1.93 3.53
CA ARG A 334 6.03 -1.14 2.68
C ARG A 334 6.75 -0.28 1.64
N PHE A 335 7.96 0.18 1.94
CA PHE A 335 8.72 1.04 1.04
C PHE A 335 9.36 0.31 -0.14
N GLY A 336 9.23 -1.03 -0.22
CA GLY A 336 9.52 -1.78 -1.44
C GLY A 336 8.83 -1.19 -2.68
N LEU A 337 7.62 -0.65 -2.50
CA LEU A 337 6.85 0.08 -3.53
C LEU A 337 7.67 1.18 -4.23
N PHE A 338 8.54 1.88 -3.50
CA PHE A 338 9.27 3.04 -4.00
C PHE A 338 10.68 2.72 -4.46
N VAL A 339 11.20 1.50 -4.25
CA VAL A 339 12.59 1.15 -4.57
C VAL A 339 12.88 1.31 -6.07
N LEU A 340 12.15 0.59 -6.93
CA LEU A 340 12.36 0.64 -8.39
C LEU A 340 12.05 2.04 -8.97
N PRO A 341 10.95 2.72 -8.59
CA PRO A 341 10.71 4.09 -9.04
C PRO A 341 11.80 5.08 -8.60
N ALA A 342 12.18 5.08 -7.32
CA ALA A 342 13.19 6.00 -6.82
C ALA A 342 14.57 5.72 -7.45
N TYR A 343 14.89 4.46 -7.71
CA TYR A 343 16.08 4.06 -8.46
C TYR A 343 16.05 4.61 -9.89
N ALA A 344 14.97 4.39 -10.65
CA ALA A 344 14.83 4.87 -12.02
C ALA A 344 14.93 6.41 -12.14
N LEU A 345 14.33 7.15 -11.20
CA LEU A 345 14.37 8.62 -11.19
C LEU A 345 15.78 9.20 -11.09
N MET A 346 16.76 8.46 -10.58
CA MET A 346 18.15 8.91 -10.47
C MET A 346 18.84 9.08 -11.82
N PHE A 347 18.32 8.50 -12.90
CA PHE A 347 19.04 8.37 -14.16
C PHE A 347 18.46 9.24 -15.29
N ARG A 348 19.34 9.69 -16.17
CA ARG A 348 19.04 10.41 -17.41
C ARG A 348 19.65 9.72 -18.62
N ALA A 349 19.09 9.98 -19.79
CA ALA A 349 19.64 9.51 -21.06
C ALA A 349 21.03 10.14 -21.33
N PRO A 350 21.96 9.43 -21.99
CA PRO A 350 23.31 9.92 -22.26
C PRO A 350 23.36 11.18 -23.13
N ASP A 351 22.42 11.35 -24.05
CA ASP A 351 22.38 12.46 -25.01
C ASP A 351 21.41 13.59 -24.61
N ALA A 352 20.85 13.56 -23.40
CA ALA A 352 19.92 14.61 -22.95
C ALA A 352 20.67 15.96 -22.82
N PRO A 353 20.26 17.02 -23.57
CA PRO A 353 20.91 18.31 -23.48
C PRO A 353 20.92 18.78 -22.03
N ALA A 354 22.10 19.13 -21.51
CA ALA A 354 22.17 19.80 -20.23
C ALA A 354 21.39 21.12 -20.35
N ALA A 355 20.48 21.40 -19.40
CA ALA A 355 19.68 22.63 -19.38
C ALA A 355 20.50 23.94 -19.46
N ASN A 356 21.83 23.87 -19.30
CA ASN A 356 22.76 25.01 -19.31
C ASN A 356 23.82 24.95 -20.43
N GLY A 357 23.60 24.24 -21.54
CA GLY A 357 24.41 24.40 -22.76
C GLY A 357 25.88 23.97 -22.70
N GLN A 358 26.36 23.38 -21.61
CA GLN A 358 27.71 22.81 -21.54
C GLN A 358 27.70 21.38 -22.07
N SER A 359 28.23 21.20 -23.28
CA SER A 359 28.48 19.89 -23.89
C SER A 359 29.64 19.20 -23.16
N ASP A 360 29.37 18.12 -22.44
CA ASP A 360 30.42 17.23 -21.93
C ASP A 360 31.21 16.64 -23.11
N ARG A 361 32.46 17.09 -23.29
CA ARG A 361 33.36 16.71 -24.40
C ARG A 361 33.88 15.27 -24.36
N LEU A 362 33.31 14.42 -23.51
CA LEU A 362 33.59 12.98 -23.42
C LEU A 362 32.32 12.21 -23.80
N ALA A 363 31.90 12.34 -25.06
CA ALA A 363 30.80 11.58 -25.64
C ALA A 363 31.21 10.09 -25.70
N PRO A 364 30.59 9.20 -24.91
CA PRO A 364 30.85 7.77 -25.00
C PRO A 364 30.17 7.24 -26.26
N ARG A 365 30.72 6.15 -26.81
CA ARG A 365 30.10 5.33 -27.88
C ARG A 365 28.59 5.22 -27.65
N THR A 366 27.81 5.87 -28.51
CA THR A 366 26.37 5.62 -28.64
C THR A 366 26.19 4.12 -28.80
N ARG A 367 25.45 3.49 -27.88
CA ARG A 367 25.16 2.06 -28.00
C ARG A 367 24.40 1.79 -29.29
N SER A 368 24.57 0.59 -29.84
CA SER A 368 23.86 0.20 -31.05
C SER A 368 22.35 0.32 -30.83
N PRO A 369 21.59 0.94 -31.75
CA PRO A 369 20.13 1.05 -31.63
C PRO A 369 19.44 -0.32 -31.55
N ILE A 370 20.07 -1.36 -32.10
CA ILE A 370 19.62 -2.75 -31.98
C ILE A 370 19.65 -3.21 -30.52
N PHE A 371 20.75 -2.92 -29.80
CA PHE A 371 20.88 -3.30 -28.39
C PHE A 371 19.90 -2.56 -27.49
N GLU A 372 19.68 -1.27 -27.74
CA GLU A 372 18.68 -0.49 -27.00
C GLU A 372 17.27 -1.03 -27.23
N THR A 373 16.92 -1.34 -28.48
CA THR A 373 15.63 -1.94 -28.83
C THR A 373 15.46 -3.30 -28.16
N ALA A 374 16.49 -4.15 -28.19
CA ALA A 374 16.48 -5.45 -27.51
C ALA A 374 16.29 -5.32 -26.00
N ALA A 375 16.98 -4.37 -25.35
CA ALA A 375 16.80 -4.09 -23.92
C ALA A 375 15.37 -3.63 -23.60
N MET A 376 14.78 -2.76 -24.44
CA MET A 376 13.40 -2.31 -24.28
C MET A 376 12.38 -3.43 -24.45
N LEU A 377 12.56 -4.30 -25.45
CA LEU A 377 11.72 -5.48 -25.65
C LEU A 377 11.86 -6.48 -24.49
N LEU A 378 13.06 -6.65 -23.95
CA LEU A 378 13.31 -7.49 -22.78
C LEU A 378 12.58 -6.96 -21.54
N LEU A 379 12.60 -5.64 -21.31
CA LEU A 379 11.86 -5.00 -20.22
C LEU A 379 10.35 -5.17 -20.39
N ALA A 380 9.84 -4.98 -21.61
CA ALA A 380 8.43 -5.16 -21.94
C ALA A 380 7.98 -6.60 -21.70
N ALA A 381 8.69 -7.57 -22.27
CA ALA A 381 8.42 -8.99 -22.10
C ALA A 381 8.49 -9.41 -20.63
N GLY A 382 9.50 -8.94 -19.90
CA GLY A 382 9.64 -9.18 -18.46
C GLY A 382 8.44 -8.69 -17.65
N CYS A 383 7.97 -7.47 -17.92
CA CYS A 383 6.77 -6.92 -17.28
C CYS A 383 5.52 -7.73 -17.64
N TRP A 384 5.35 -8.13 -18.90
CA TRP A 384 4.19 -8.92 -19.32
C TRP A 384 4.17 -10.32 -18.72
N VAL A 385 5.32 -10.99 -18.66
CA VAL A 385 5.46 -12.29 -17.98
C VAL A 385 5.10 -12.15 -16.51
N PHE A 386 5.58 -11.11 -15.84
CA PHE A 386 5.23 -10.82 -14.44
C PHE A 386 3.72 -10.60 -14.26
N LEU A 387 3.11 -9.72 -15.06
CA LEU A 387 1.68 -9.44 -14.97
C LEU A 387 0.82 -10.67 -15.31
N ALA A 388 1.22 -11.47 -16.30
CA ALA A 388 0.52 -12.72 -16.63
C ALA A 388 0.66 -13.75 -15.49
N TRP A 389 1.83 -13.82 -14.86
CA TRP A 389 2.05 -14.67 -13.69
C TRP A 389 1.18 -14.26 -12.50
N GLU A 390 1.13 -12.96 -12.18
CA GLU A 390 0.24 -12.41 -11.16
C GLU A 390 -1.24 -12.67 -11.49
N ALA A 391 -1.67 -12.44 -12.74
CA ALA A 391 -3.04 -12.73 -13.17
C ALA A 391 -3.40 -14.21 -12.93
N GLY A 392 -2.52 -15.13 -13.32
CA GLY A 392 -2.73 -16.57 -13.10
C GLY A 392 -2.78 -16.95 -11.63
N ARG A 393 -2.01 -16.29 -10.75
CA ARG A 393 -2.12 -16.49 -9.29
C ARG A 393 -3.46 -16.00 -8.77
N ILE A 394 -3.92 -14.82 -9.21
CA ILE A 394 -5.19 -14.22 -8.79
C ILE A 394 -6.38 -15.08 -9.25
N GLU A 395 -6.33 -15.61 -10.46
CA GLU A 395 -7.34 -16.52 -10.99
C GLU A 395 -7.40 -17.82 -10.17
N ARG A 396 -6.25 -18.45 -9.89
CA ARG A 396 -6.20 -19.65 -9.04
C ARG A 396 -6.71 -19.37 -7.64
N PHE A 397 -6.43 -18.20 -7.07
CA PHE A 397 -6.96 -17.80 -5.78
C PHE A 397 -8.48 -17.62 -5.79
N ALA A 398 -9.05 -17.11 -6.88
CA ALA A 398 -10.50 -17.01 -7.03
C ALA A 398 -11.15 -18.40 -6.95
N ALA A 399 -10.56 -19.41 -7.61
CA ALA A 399 -11.01 -20.79 -7.50
C ALA A 399 -10.80 -21.37 -6.09
N GLU A 400 -9.63 -21.14 -5.49
CA GLU A 400 -9.28 -21.61 -4.14
C GLU A 400 -10.22 -21.07 -3.06
N SER A 401 -10.64 -19.81 -3.18
CA SER A 401 -11.47 -19.12 -2.20
C SER A 401 -12.98 -19.25 -2.45
N ALA A 402 -13.41 -19.74 -3.61
CA ALA A 402 -14.82 -19.91 -3.97
C ALA A 402 -15.69 -20.66 -2.93
N PRO A 403 -15.21 -21.71 -2.23
CA PRO A 403 -16.00 -22.39 -1.20
C PRO A 403 -16.43 -21.48 -0.03
N PHE A 404 -15.72 -20.37 0.21
CA PHE A 404 -16.09 -19.42 1.26
C PHE A 404 -17.45 -18.77 1.02
N GLU A 405 -17.90 -18.61 -0.22
CA GLU A 405 -19.23 -18.05 -0.53
C GLU A 405 -20.34 -18.85 0.15
N THR A 406 -20.22 -20.18 0.15
CA THR A 406 -21.21 -21.07 0.78
C THR A 406 -21.28 -20.85 2.30
N ILE A 407 -20.16 -20.50 2.92
CA ILE A 407 -20.11 -20.17 4.34
C ILE A 407 -20.75 -18.80 4.57
N LEU A 408 -20.36 -17.81 3.78
CA LEU A 408 -20.86 -16.44 3.88
C LEU A 408 -22.39 -16.36 3.69
N ASP A 409 -22.94 -17.14 2.76
CA ASP A 409 -24.37 -17.22 2.49
C ASP A 409 -25.17 -17.91 3.60
N SER A 410 -24.50 -18.69 4.45
CA SER A 410 -25.12 -19.36 5.60
C SER A 410 -25.19 -18.47 6.86
N MET A 411 -24.57 -17.28 6.83
CA MET A 411 -24.49 -16.37 7.97
C MET A 411 -25.58 -15.29 7.91
N GLN A 412 -26.33 -15.15 9.01
CA GLN A 412 -27.33 -14.08 9.13
C GLN A 412 -26.67 -12.72 9.37
N PRO A 413 -27.16 -11.62 8.77
CA PRO A 413 -26.62 -10.27 9.01
C PRO A 413 -26.68 -9.80 10.47
N GLY A 414 -25.84 -8.82 10.80
CA GLY A 414 -25.88 -8.15 12.12
C GLY A 414 -25.44 -9.02 13.30
N GLN A 415 -24.84 -10.18 13.04
CA GLN A 415 -24.33 -11.07 14.08
C GLN A 415 -22.82 -10.90 14.27
N ARG A 416 -22.34 -11.22 15.48
CA ARG A 416 -20.91 -11.23 15.81
C ARG A 416 -20.30 -12.60 15.53
N ALA A 417 -19.14 -12.62 14.89
CA ALA A 417 -18.42 -13.83 14.53
C ALA A 417 -16.97 -13.80 15.04
N LEU A 418 -16.41 -14.97 15.35
CA LEU A 418 -14.99 -15.15 15.66
C LEU A 418 -14.29 -15.83 14.48
N SER A 419 -13.17 -15.26 14.05
CA SER A 419 -12.29 -15.82 13.04
C SER A 419 -11.33 -16.85 13.68
N LEU A 420 -11.36 -18.09 13.19
CA LEU A 420 -10.49 -19.18 13.63
C LEU A 420 -9.78 -19.80 12.42
N VAL A 421 -8.81 -19.06 11.86
CA VAL A 421 -8.08 -19.43 10.65
C VAL A 421 -6.79 -20.17 11.00
N PHE A 422 -6.85 -21.50 11.10
CA PHE A 422 -5.68 -22.34 11.41
C PHE A 422 -4.70 -22.40 10.25
N GLN A 423 -5.22 -22.31 9.02
CA GLN A 423 -4.44 -22.27 7.80
C GLN A 423 -4.63 -20.92 7.15
N ARG A 424 -3.60 -20.09 7.28
CA ARG A 424 -3.58 -18.71 6.76
C ARG A 424 -3.00 -18.64 5.35
N ASN A 425 -2.24 -19.66 4.95
CA ASN A 425 -1.54 -19.75 3.68
C ASN A 425 -2.49 -19.91 2.50
N SER A 426 -2.08 -19.40 1.34
CA SER A 426 -2.70 -19.72 0.04
C SER A 426 -1.73 -20.55 -0.78
N GLU A 427 -2.23 -21.61 -1.42
CA GLU A 427 -1.42 -22.41 -2.36
C GLU A 427 -1.32 -21.69 -3.70
N ALA A 428 -2.39 -21.02 -4.14
CA ALA A 428 -2.42 -20.20 -5.35
C ALA A 428 -1.41 -19.04 -5.32
N PHE A 429 -1.27 -18.41 -4.14
CA PHE A 429 -0.33 -17.31 -3.91
C PHE A 429 0.97 -17.73 -3.25
N ASP A 430 1.17 -18.99 -2.91
CA ASP A 430 2.39 -19.47 -2.27
C ASP A 430 2.85 -18.56 -1.10
N ASP A 431 1.89 -18.04 -0.33
CA ASP A 431 2.14 -17.16 0.81
C ASP A 431 1.62 -17.78 2.11
N GLU A 432 2.02 -17.22 3.24
CA GLU A 432 1.65 -17.75 4.55
C GLU A 432 0.38 -17.12 5.13
N ASN A 433 -0.21 -16.12 4.48
CA ASN A 433 -1.08 -15.20 5.20
C ASN A 433 -2.28 -14.62 4.42
N SER A 434 -2.48 -14.93 3.14
CA SER A 434 -3.61 -14.42 2.33
C SER A 434 -4.98 -14.55 3.01
N TYR A 435 -5.18 -15.57 3.86
CA TYR A 435 -6.46 -15.81 4.53
C TYR A 435 -6.56 -15.29 5.97
N SER A 436 -5.51 -14.68 6.53
CA SER A 436 -5.47 -14.30 7.95
C SER A 436 -6.69 -13.51 8.40
N HIS A 437 -7.19 -12.63 7.53
CA HIS A 437 -8.36 -11.80 7.81
C HIS A 437 -9.56 -12.07 6.89
N TYR A 438 -9.54 -13.16 6.11
CA TYR A 438 -10.56 -13.43 5.10
C TYR A 438 -12.00 -13.47 5.66
N PRO A 439 -12.26 -13.99 6.88
CA PRO A 439 -13.60 -13.97 7.47
C PRO A 439 -14.21 -12.57 7.62
N VAL A 440 -13.42 -11.50 7.63
CA VAL A 440 -13.91 -10.11 7.73
C VAL A 440 -14.73 -9.68 6.51
N TRP A 441 -14.71 -10.44 5.41
CA TRP A 441 -15.69 -10.25 4.32
C TRP A 441 -17.15 -10.38 4.80
N TYR A 442 -17.41 -11.14 5.87
CA TYR A 442 -18.73 -11.16 6.51
C TYR A 442 -19.11 -9.79 7.11
N GLN A 443 -18.17 -9.06 7.70
CA GLN A 443 -18.40 -7.69 8.15
C GLN A 443 -18.57 -6.73 6.97
N ALA A 444 -17.78 -6.90 5.90
CA ALA A 444 -17.82 -6.00 4.74
C ALA A 444 -19.09 -6.15 3.88
N GLU A 445 -19.60 -7.37 3.70
CA GLU A 445 -20.67 -7.68 2.73
C GLU A 445 -22.01 -8.07 3.37
N ARG A 446 -22.01 -8.48 4.65
CA ARG A 446 -23.21 -8.98 5.36
C ARG A 446 -23.50 -8.21 6.66
N HIS A 447 -22.93 -7.03 6.85
CA HIS A 447 -23.13 -6.21 8.06
C HIS A 447 -22.84 -6.94 9.38
N GLY A 448 -22.00 -7.97 9.33
CA GLY A 448 -21.53 -8.67 10.51
C GLY A 448 -20.50 -7.87 11.33
N PHE A 449 -20.04 -8.45 12.43
CA PHE A 449 -18.87 -7.94 13.16
C PHE A 449 -17.94 -9.10 13.48
N VAL A 450 -16.72 -9.05 12.95
CA VAL A 450 -15.78 -10.17 13.05
C VAL A 450 -14.66 -9.79 14.00
N ASP A 451 -14.36 -10.63 14.98
CA ASP A 451 -13.12 -10.49 15.76
C ASP A 451 -12.07 -11.51 15.30
N VAL A 452 -10.78 -11.16 15.27
CA VAL A 452 -10.20 -9.82 15.48
C VAL A 452 -10.36 -8.95 14.21
N ASN A 453 -10.66 -7.66 14.37
CA ASN A 453 -10.68 -6.71 13.26
C ASN A 453 -9.85 -5.44 13.48
N PHE A 454 -9.72 -4.65 12.42
CA PHE A 454 -8.93 -3.42 12.41
C PHE A 454 -9.37 -2.34 13.40
N ALA A 455 -10.54 -2.41 14.03
CA ALA A 455 -10.91 -1.42 15.05
C ALA A 455 -9.94 -1.41 16.24
N TRP A 456 -9.13 -2.47 16.38
CA TRP A 456 -8.00 -2.51 17.28
C TRP A 456 -6.89 -1.51 16.95
N TYR A 457 -6.60 -1.13 15.71
CA TYR A 457 -5.35 -0.42 15.36
C TYR A 457 -5.51 1.10 15.27
N LEU A 458 -4.47 1.81 15.70
CA LEU A 458 -4.44 3.27 15.85
C LEU A 458 -4.91 4.06 14.62
N PRO A 459 -4.41 3.81 13.40
CA PRO A 459 -4.75 4.64 12.24
C PRO A 459 -6.15 4.32 11.66
N GLN A 460 -6.96 3.50 12.31
CA GLN A 460 -8.21 3.03 11.73
C GLN A 460 -9.37 3.99 12.01
N ILE A 461 -10.31 4.07 11.07
CA ILE A 461 -11.38 5.08 11.07
C ILE A 461 -12.56 4.69 11.96
N ALA A 462 -12.80 3.39 12.16
CA ALA A 462 -13.64 2.90 13.24
C ALA A 462 -12.73 2.30 14.32
N ARG A 463 -12.95 2.67 15.58
CA ARG A 463 -12.14 2.26 16.75
C ARG A 463 -13.06 1.71 17.83
N PHE A 464 -12.58 0.74 18.61
CA PHE A 464 -13.30 0.33 19.82
C PHE A 464 -13.46 1.51 20.81
N ARG A 465 -14.59 1.55 21.50
CA ARG A 465 -14.80 2.44 22.65
C ARG A 465 -14.01 1.94 23.86
N SER A 466 -13.71 2.85 24.78
CA SER A 466 -13.09 2.49 26.05
C SER A 466 -14.00 1.53 26.82
N GLY A 467 -13.45 0.42 27.31
CA GLY A 467 -14.19 -0.62 28.05
C GLY A 467 -14.90 -1.67 27.16
N GLU A 468 -15.02 -1.44 25.86
CA GLU A 468 -15.76 -2.32 24.93
C GLU A 468 -14.84 -3.22 24.08
N LEU A 469 -13.61 -3.44 24.56
CA LEU A 469 -12.65 -4.27 23.84
C LEU A 469 -13.09 -5.74 23.84
N PRO A 470 -12.92 -6.45 22.70
CA PRO A 470 -13.11 -7.88 22.69
C PRO A 470 -12.08 -8.58 23.58
N ALA A 471 -12.43 -9.76 24.07
CA ALA A 471 -11.52 -10.57 24.85
C ALA A 471 -10.35 -11.11 24.01
N VAL A 472 -10.57 -11.35 22.72
CA VAL A 472 -9.50 -11.68 21.78
C VAL A 472 -8.77 -10.41 21.34
N SER A 473 -7.45 -10.40 21.51
CA SER A 473 -6.58 -9.27 21.18
C SER A 473 -5.85 -9.51 19.85
N PRO A 474 -5.25 -8.47 19.25
CA PRO A 474 -4.31 -8.63 18.15
C PRO A 474 -3.22 -9.65 18.51
N SER A 475 -2.74 -10.39 17.52
CA SER A 475 -1.95 -11.62 17.61
C SER A 475 -2.74 -12.91 17.83
N PHE A 476 -4.00 -12.86 18.30
CA PHE A 476 -4.86 -14.05 18.37
C PHE A 476 -5.05 -14.68 16.98
N GLU A 477 -5.14 -13.86 15.94
CA GLU A 477 -5.26 -14.26 14.54
C GLU A 477 -4.12 -15.17 14.05
N PHE A 478 -2.98 -15.18 14.74
CA PHE A 478 -1.83 -16.04 14.43
C PHE A 478 -1.78 -17.32 15.27
N HIS A 479 -2.60 -17.41 16.32
CA HIS A 479 -2.65 -18.52 17.27
C HIS A 479 -4.08 -18.96 17.60
N PRO A 480 -4.93 -19.28 16.60
CA PRO A 480 -6.35 -19.61 16.84
C PRO A 480 -6.53 -20.86 17.71
N GLY A 481 -5.54 -21.77 17.73
CA GLY A 481 -5.56 -22.96 18.59
C GLY A 481 -5.44 -22.66 20.08
N ALA A 482 -5.08 -21.43 20.46
CA ALA A 482 -5.06 -21.02 21.85
C ALA A 482 -6.45 -20.65 22.40
N PHE A 483 -7.50 -20.66 21.56
CA PHE A 483 -8.85 -20.28 21.93
C PHE A 483 -9.34 -21.02 23.18
N ASP A 484 -9.89 -20.27 24.13
CA ASP A 484 -10.55 -20.79 25.33
C ASP A 484 -11.93 -20.14 25.47
N TRP A 485 -12.96 -20.98 25.61
CA TRP A 485 -14.35 -20.52 25.65
C TRP A 485 -14.62 -19.46 26.74
N ASN A 486 -14.05 -19.63 27.93
CA ASN A 486 -14.34 -18.77 29.07
C ASN A 486 -13.49 -17.50 29.02
N ARG A 487 -12.18 -17.65 28.80
CA ARG A 487 -11.22 -16.55 28.72
C ARG A 487 -11.55 -15.61 27.57
N ASP A 488 -11.86 -16.16 26.40
CA ASP A 488 -12.08 -15.40 25.17
C ASP A 488 -13.55 -15.01 24.97
N GLN A 489 -14.37 -15.21 26.01
CA GLN A 489 -15.80 -14.86 26.04
C GLN A 489 -16.58 -15.45 24.86
N GLY A 490 -16.39 -16.75 24.58
CA GLY A 490 -16.98 -17.49 23.46
C GLY A 490 -18.49 -17.27 23.30
N ARG A 491 -19.20 -17.10 24.41
CA ARG A 491 -20.64 -16.76 24.46
C ARG A 491 -21.01 -15.48 23.70
N ARG A 492 -20.09 -14.53 23.45
CA ARG A 492 -20.41 -13.30 22.70
C ARG A 492 -20.55 -13.52 21.20
N TYR A 493 -20.01 -14.62 20.68
CA TYR A 493 -20.04 -14.93 19.26
C TYR A 493 -21.21 -15.85 18.96
N ARG A 494 -21.95 -15.50 17.90
CA ARG A 494 -22.93 -16.42 17.33
C ARG A 494 -22.25 -17.39 16.38
N TYR A 495 -21.33 -16.89 15.57
CA TYR A 495 -20.63 -17.69 14.56
C TYR A 495 -19.15 -17.88 14.89
N PHE A 496 -18.63 -19.07 14.61
CA PHE A 496 -17.20 -19.35 14.57
C PHE A 496 -16.85 -19.78 13.15
N VAL A 497 -16.08 -18.94 12.46
CA VAL A 497 -15.69 -19.16 11.07
C VAL A 497 -14.30 -19.79 11.07
N VAL A 498 -14.25 -21.06 10.71
CA VAL A 498 -13.05 -21.89 10.82
C VAL A 498 -12.49 -22.18 9.43
N ARG A 499 -11.18 -22.04 9.26
CA ARG A 499 -10.45 -22.59 8.10
C ARG A 499 -9.39 -23.59 8.54
N SER A 500 -9.49 -24.83 8.06
CA SER A 500 -8.54 -25.91 8.36
C SER A 500 -8.71 -27.09 7.38
N LYS A 501 -7.61 -27.72 6.94
CA LYS A 501 -7.62 -29.01 6.22
C LYS A 501 -8.11 -30.17 7.10
N MET A 502 -7.91 -30.07 8.41
CA MET A 502 -8.38 -31.07 9.36
C MET A 502 -9.64 -30.57 10.05
N ARG A 503 -10.62 -31.46 10.21
CA ARG A 503 -11.80 -31.17 11.03
C ARG A 503 -11.35 -30.86 12.46
N LEU A 504 -11.92 -29.80 13.04
CA LEU A 504 -11.63 -29.50 14.44
C LEU A 504 -12.08 -30.65 15.34
N PRO A 505 -11.29 -30.98 16.39
CA PRO A 505 -11.72 -31.93 17.39
C PRO A 505 -13.07 -31.50 18.00
N PRO A 506 -14.02 -32.42 18.22
CA PRO A 506 -15.34 -32.10 18.79
C PRO A 506 -15.26 -31.30 20.09
N GLU A 507 -14.23 -31.56 20.90
CA GLU A 507 -13.95 -30.90 22.17
C GLU A 507 -13.47 -29.45 22.06
N PHE A 508 -13.03 -28.98 20.89
CA PHE A 508 -12.41 -27.66 20.75
C PHE A 508 -13.37 -26.49 21.07
N LEU A 509 -14.63 -26.60 20.64
CA LEU A 509 -15.70 -25.63 20.96
C LEU A 509 -16.61 -26.13 22.08
N ALA A 510 -16.33 -27.31 22.65
CA ALA A 510 -17.14 -27.88 23.70
C ALA A 510 -17.04 -27.02 24.96
N ASN A 511 -18.19 -26.73 25.56
CA ASN A 511 -18.31 -25.91 26.73
C ASN A 511 -19.54 -26.34 27.55
N ARG A 512 -19.67 -25.82 28.77
CA ARG A 512 -20.77 -26.19 29.67
C ARG A 512 -22.00 -25.29 29.54
N GLU A 513 -21.90 -24.18 28.82
CA GLU A 513 -22.92 -23.13 28.83
C GLU A 513 -23.83 -23.12 27.60
N CYS A 514 -23.29 -23.42 26.42
CA CYS A 514 -23.96 -23.24 25.15
C CYS A 514 -23.70 -24.40 24.20
N ASP A 515 -24.73 -24.76 23.43
CA ASP A 515 -24.60 -25.71 22.34
C ASP A 515 -24.04 -25.02 21.09
N VAL A 516 -22.95 -25.56 20.55
CA VAL A 516 -22.24 -25.04 19.37
C VAL A 516 -22.21 -26.12 18.31
N GLN A 517 -22.97 -25.89 17.23
CA GLN A 517 -23.20 -26.89 16.19
C GLN A 517 -22.51 -26.51 14.89
N LEU A 518 -21.99 -27.51 14.17
CA LEU A 518 -21.52 -27.34 12.80
C LEU A 518 -22.74 -27.17 11.87
N ILE A 519 -22.85 -26.01 11.22
CA ILE A 519 -23.98 -25.67 10.34
C ILE A 519 -23.66 -25.96 8.88
N ARG A 520 -22.43 -25.65 8.47
CA ARG A 520 -22.03 -25.77 7.06
C ARG A 520 -20.54 -26.07 6.94
N THR A 521 -20.20 -26.86 5.94
CA THR A 521 -18.82 -27.06 5.47
C THR A 521 -18.76 -26.79 3.97
N ALA A 522 -17.64 -26.24 3.50
CA ALA A 522 -17.36 -26.03 2.09
C ALA A 522 -15.85 -25.89 1.89
N GLY A 523 -15.25 -26.85 1.18
CA GLY A 523 -13.78 -26.93 1.04
C GLY A 523 -13.11 -27.01 2.42
N GLU A 524 -12.11 -26.16 2.65
CA GLU A 524 -11.40 -26.04 3.94
C GLU A 524 -12.14 -25.21 4.99
N TRP A 525 -13.34 -24.72 4.67
CA TRP A 525 -14.10 -23.86 5.56
C TRP A 525 -15.20 -24.62 6.31
N SER A 526 -15.37 -24.26 7.58
CA SER A 526 -16.45 -24.75 8.44
C SER A 526 -17.08 -23.59 9.20
N LEU A 527 -18.41 -23.56 9.23
CA LEU A 527 -19.18 -22.60 10.01
C LEU A 527 -19.84 -23.30 11.19
N TYR A 528 -19.48 -22.87 12.39
CA TYR A 528 -20.16 -23.28 13.60
C TYR A 528 -21.06 -22.16 14.10
N GLU A 529 -22.23 -22.51 14.62
CA GLU A 529 -23.18 -21.58 15.20
C GLU A 529 -23.51 -21.99 16.63
N ARG A 530 -23.45 -21.01 17.52
CA ARG A 530 -23.97 -21.12 18.88
C ARG A 530 -25.50 -21.01 18.85
N LYS A 531 -26.19 -22.07 19.25
CA LYS A 531 -27.65 -22.16 19.33
C LYS A 531 -28.13 -21.69 20.70
N GLU A 532 -28.57 -22.62 21.54
CA GLU A 532 -29.09 -22.33 22.87
C GLU A 532 -27.97 -22.24 23.90
N CYS A 533 -28.10 -21.28 24.81
CA CYS A 533 -27.26 -21.21 26.01
C CYS A 533 -28.14 -21.38 27.24
N GLN A 534 -27.66 -22.16 28.20
CA GLN A 534 -28.27 -22.19 29.52
C GLN A 534 -28.31 -20.76 30.08
N ARG A 535 -29.51 -20.32 30.49
CA ARG A 535 -29.63 -19.08 31.27
C ARG A 535 -28.86 -19.31 32.55
N LYS A 536 -27.84 -18.49 32.82
CA LYS A 536 -27.30 -18.39 34.17
C LYS A 536 -28.48 -18.00 35.05
N ILE A 537 -29.01 -18.94 35.82
CA ILE A 537 -29.88 -18.60 36.94
C ILE A 537 -28.96 -17.79 37.84
N MET A 538 -29.11 -16.47 37.82
CA MET A 538 -28.58 -15.63 38.88
C MET A 538 -29.32 -16.07 40.14
N SER A 539 -28.75 -17.02 40.88
CA SER A 539 -29.06 -17.16 42.28
C SER A 539 -28.64 -15.84 42.92
N SER A 540 -29.60 -14.93 43.07
CA SER A 540 -29.55 -13.90 44.09
C SER A 540 -29.49 -14.62 45.44
N LEU A 541 -28.29 -15.00 45.86
CA LEU A 541 -28.02 -15.35 47.24
C LEU A 541 -27.51 -14.07 47.90
N LYS A 542 -28.43 -13.55 48.71
CA LYS A 542 -28.40 -12.47 49.70
C LYS A 542 -27.03 -12.07 50.24
#